data_AF-A0A285MX67-F1
#
_entry.id   AF-A0A285MX67-F1
#
_cell.length_a   1.000
_cell.length_b   1.000
_cell.length_c   1.000
_cell.angle_alpha   90.00
_cell.angle_beta   90.00
_cell.angle_gamma   90.00
#
_symmetry.space_group_name_H-M   'P 1'
#
loop_
_entity.id
_entity.type
_entity.pdbx_description
1 polymer ?
#
loop_
_entity_poly.entity_id
_entity_poly.type
_entity_poly.pdbx_seq_one_letter_code
_entity_poly.pdbx_strand_id
1 'polypeptide(L)'
;MQETIDFMIYDRQGPMSNAIKHVLKNTEIRIHRLKKVNAIKNTLQKKASTDFIFIMFVFNEVFEFIDYLELERLGIPIVFAPTNKRCHERLCEIEGIWIMDVSRNKQEYIQQITYFLKILQRN
;
A
#
# COMPACT_ATOMS: atom_id res chain seq x y z
N MET A 1 -23.76 -8.60 8.96
CA MET A 1 -23.20 -8.28 7.63
C MET A 1 -21.71 -8.14 7.82
N GLN A 2 -20.89 -8.75 6.97
CA GLN A 2 -19.44 -8.64 7.05
C GLN A 2 -19.05 -7.26 6.47
N GLU A 3 -18.32 -6.45 7.24
CA GLU A 3 -17.97 -5.09 6.82
C GLU A 3 -16.96 -5.11 5.67
N THR A 4 -17.25 -4.33 4.63
CA THR A 4 -16.34 -4.15 3.50
C THR A 4 -15.13 -3.34 3.96
N ILE A 5 -13.94 -3.94 3.99
CA ILE A 5 -12.70 -3.22 4.29
C ILE A 5 -12.14 -2.56 3.03
N ASP A 6 -11.81 -1.29 3.15
CA ASP A 6 -11.20 -0.47 2.12
C ASP A 6 -9.69 -0.32 2.40
N PHE A 7 -8.83 -0.83 1.51
CA PHE A 7 -7.38 -0.60 1.58
C PHE A 7 -6.92 0.42 0.56
N MET A 8 -6.03 1.31 0.99
CA MET A 8 -5.41 2.29 0.13
C MET A 8 -4.01 1.83 -0.29
N ILE A 9 -3.78 1.83 -1.61
CA ILE A 9 -2.48 1.51 -2.19
C ILE A 9 -2.00 2.70 -3.01
N TYR A 10 -0.91 3.31 -2.59
CA TYR A 10 -0.14 4.22 -3.43
C TYR A 10 0.80 3.41 -4.32
N ASP A 11 0.62 3.49 -5.63
CA ASP A 11 1.49 2.81 -6.58
C ASP A 11 1.63 3.68 -7.83
N ARG A 12 2.68 4.49 -7.85
CA ARG A 12 2.95 5.47 -8.91
C ARG A 12 3.05 4.81 -10.29
N GLN A 13 3.67 3.63 -10.35
CA GLN A 13 3.85 2.90 -11.61
C GLN A 13 2.59 2.10 -11.97
N GLY A 14 2.03 1.35 -11.02
CA GLY A 14 0.77 0.61 -11.16
C GLY A 14 0.84 -0.92 -11.29
N PRO A 15 1.92 -1.58 -11.78
CA PRO A 15 1.91 -3.03 -11.97
C PRO A 15 1.67 -3.86 -10.71
N MET A 16 2.20 -3.45 -9.56
CA MET A 16 2.06 -4.20 -8.30
C MET A 16 0.62 -4.13 -7.80
N SER A 17 0.07 -2.92 -7.71
CA SER A 17 -1.31 -2.69 -7.28
C SER A 17 -2.33 -3.32 -8.25
N ASN A 18 -2.04 -3.36 -9.56
CA ASN A 18 -2.84 -4.10 -10.55
C ASN A 18 -2.92 -5.59 -10.20
N ALA A 19 -1.77 -6.21 -9.91
CA ALA A 19 -1.69 -7.64 -9.61
C ALA A 19 -2.41 -7.98 -8.30
N ILE A 20 -2.21 -7.17 -7.25
CA ILE A 20 -2.91 -7.31 -5.96
C ILE A 20 -4.43 -7.23 -6.15
N LYS A 21 -4.92 -6.22 -6.88
CA LYS A 21 -6.36 -6.08 -7.17
C LYS A 21 -6.90 -7.26 -7.97
N HIS A 22 -6.12 -7.82 -8.89
CA HIS A 22 -6.53 -8.98 -9.66
C HIS A 22 -6.71 -10.21 -8.75
N VAL A 23 -5.75 -10.48 -7.87
CA VAL A 23 -5.81 -11.60 -6.90
C VAL A 23 -6.99 -11.45 -5.94
N LEU A 24 -7.33 -10.21 -5.55
CA LEU A 24 -8.42 -9.92 -4.61
C LEU A 24 -9.78 -9.68 -5.28
N LYS A 25 -9.91 -9.83 -6.60
CA LYS A 25 -11.14 -9.47 -7.35
C LYS A 25 -12.42 -10.11 -6.82
N ASN A 26 -12.33 -11.34 -6.31
CA ASN A 26 -13.46 -12.12 -5.82
C ASN A 26 -13.56 -12.11 -4.28
N THR A 27 -12.99 -11.10 -3.63
CA THR A 27 -13.06 -10.90 -2.18
C THR A 27 -13.88 -9.66 -1.86
N GLU A 28 -14.36 -9.53 -0.63
CA GLU A 28 -15.04 -8.31 -0.15
C GLU A 28 -14.07 -7.15 0.12
N ILE A 29 -12.78 -7.34 -0.14
CA ILE A 29 -11.75 -6.34 0.06
C ILE A 29 -11.79 -5.33 -1.10
N ARG A 30 -12.04 -4.05 -0.78
CA ARG A 30 -12.01 -2.97 -1.78
C ARG A 30 -10.64 -2.31 -1.82
N ILE A 31 -9.97 -2.39 -2.96
CA ILE A 31 -8.66 -1.76 -3.18
C ILE A 31 -8.78 -0.42 -3.89
N HIS A 32 -8.36 0.66 -3.22
CA HIS A 32 -8.21 2.02 -3.76
C HIS A 32 -6.78 2.21 -4.26
N ARG A 33 -6.59 2.10 -5.57
CA ARG A 33 -5.26 2.24 -6.20
C ARG A 33 -5.07 3.65 -6.71
N LEU A 34 -4.05 4.32 -6.18
CA LEU A 34 -3.85 5.74 -6.40
C LEU A 34 -2.41 5.95 -6.88
N LYS A 35 -2.26 6.67 -7.99
CA LYS A 35 -0.95 6.95 -8.60
C LYS A 35 -0.39 8.33 -8.27
N LYS A 36 -1.21 9.18 -7.64
CA LYS A 36 -0.90 10.59 -7.36
C LYS A 36 -1.29 10.91 -5.94
N VAL A 37 -0.44 11.65 -5.23
CA VAL A 37 -0.68 12.13 -3.87
C VAL A 37 -2.01 12.89 -3.76
N ASN A 38 -2.32 13.77 -4.73
CA ASN A 38 -3.59 14.50 -4.73
C ASN A 38 -4.83 13.59 -4.83
N ALA A 39 -4.70 12.42 -5.47
CA ALA A 39 -5.81 11.46 -5.51
C ALA A 39 -6.04 10.78 -4.16
N ILE A 40 -4.99 10.62 -3.34
CA ILE A 40 -5.09 10.19 -1.94
C ILE A 40 -5.83 11.24 -1.12
N LYS A 41 -5.36 12.49 -1.16
CA LYS A 41 -5.99 13.62 -0.44
C LYS A 41 -7.49 13.71 -0.76
N ASN A 42 -7.85 13.64 -2.04
CA ASN A 42 -9.26 13.67 -2.48
C ASN A 42 -10.07 12.45 -1.99
N THR A 43 -9.46 11.26 -1.96
CA THR A 43 -10.13 10.04 -1.48
C THR A 43 -10.45 10.16 0.01
N LEU A 44 -9.48 10.65 0.80
CA LEU A 44 -9.64 10.84 2.24
C LEU A 44 -10.72 11.88 2.56
N GLN A 45 -10.75 13.00 1.83
CA GLN A 45 -11.77 14.04 2.01
C GLN A 45 -13.19 13.55 1.68
N LYS A 46 -13.34 12.72 0.63
CA LYS A 46 -14.65 12.22 0.19
C LYS A 46 -15.20 11.09 1.06
N LYS A 47 -14.32 10.35 1.74
CA LYS A 47 -14.68 9.18 2.55
C LYS A 47 -14.50 9.48 4.03
N ALA A 48 -15.15 10.53 4.52
CA ALA A 48 -15.10 10.93 5.94
C ALA A 48 -15.56 9.84 6.93
N SER A 49 -16.17 8.74 6.44
CA SER A 49 -16.62 7.58 7.23
C SER A 49 -15.87 6.28 6.93
N THR A 50 -14.76 6.30 6.17
CA THR A 50 -13.93 5.11 5.93
C THR A 50 -12.62 5.24 6.72
N ASP A 51 -12.46 4.42 7.74
CA ASP A 51 -11.22 4.33 8.51
C ASP A 51 -10.17 3.56 7.70
N PHE A 52 -9.35 4.29 6.95
CA PHE A 52 -8.16 3.71 6.34
C PHE A 52 -7.10 3.49 7.41
N ILE A 53 -6.84 2.22 7.73
CA ILE A 53 -5.88 1.83 8.78
C ILE A 53 -4.45 2.28 8.43
N PHE A 54 -4.08 2.20 7.15
CA PHE A 54 -2.78 2.62 6.64
C PHE A 54 -2.83 2.83 5.12
N ILE A 55 -1.79 3.45 4.58
CA ILE A 55 -1.49 3.51 3.14
C ILE A 55 -0.37 2.52 2.84
N MET A 56 -0.62 1.55 1.95
CA MET A 56 0.47 0.74 1.41
C MET A 56 1.19 1.53 0.31
N PHE A 57 2.45 1.88 0.53
CA PHE A 57 3.27 2.62 -0.42
C PHE A 57 4.14 1.64 -1.23
N VAL A 58 3.76 1.38 -2.48
CA VAL A 58 4.59 0.60 -3.40
C VAL A 58 5.79 1.44 -3.81
N PHE A 59 6.97 1.07 -3.32
CA PHE A 59 8.20 1.82 -3.51
C PHE A 59 9.09 1.17 -4.57
N ASN A 60 9.33 1.91 -5.65
CA ASN A 60 10.10 1.41 -6.80
C ASN A 60 11.44 2.12 -6.98
N GLU A 61 11.50 3.41 -6.64
CA GLU A 61 12.67 4.26 -6.91
C GLU A 61 12.78 5.38 -5.88
N VAL A 62 14.01 5.85 -5.64
CA VAL A 62 14.30 6.84 -4.58
C VAL A 62 13.59 8.18 -4.78
N PHE A 63 13.34 8.60 -6.03
CA PHE A 63 12.61 9.85 -6.26
C PHE A 63 11.17 9.79 -5.73
N GLU A 64 10.59 8.59 -5.53
CA GLU A 64 9.26 8.41 -4.97
C GLU A 64 9.19 8.80 -3.48
N PHE A 65 10.34 8.96 -2.79
CA PHE A 65 10.37 9.49 -1.41
C PHE A 65 9.76 10.88 -1.27
N ILE A 66 9.80 11.71 -2.32
CA ILE A 66 9.14 13.02 -2.30
C ILE A 66 7.63 12.84 -2.08
N ASP A 67 7.03 11.85 -2.73
CA ASP A 67 5.61 11.54 -2.55
C ASP A 67 5.34 11.02 -1.14
N TYR A 68 6.25 10.24 -0.55
CA TYR A 68 6.16 9.79 0.85
C TYR A 68 6.09 10.97 1.82
N LEU A 69 7.02 11.92 1.70
CA LEU A 69 7.06 13.10 2.59
C LEU A 69 5.77 13.92 2.52
N GLU A 70 5.12 13.97 1.35
CA GLU A 70 3.81 14.62 1.24
C GLU A 70 2.68 13.81 1.90
N LEU A 71 2.75 12.48 1.81
CA LEU A 71 1.73 11.58 2.39
C LEU A 71 1.85 11.46 3.90
N GLU A 72 3.06 11.49 4.45
CA GLU A 72 3.31 11.46 5.89
C GLU A 72 2.61 12.62 6.62
N ARG A 73 2.55 13.80 5.98
CA ARG A 73 1.82 14.98 6.49
C ARG A 73 0.31 14.77 6.65
N LEU A 74 -0.25 13.69 6.09
CA LEU A 74 -1.65 13.35 6.25
C LEU A 74 -1.95 12.66 7.59
N GLY A 75 -0.91 12.28 8.35
CA GLY A 75 -1.07 11.64 9.66
C GLY A 75 -1.63 10.23 9.60
N ILE A 76 -1.65 9.61 8.42
CA ILE A 76 -2.09 8.22 8.21
C ILE A 76 -0.84 7.34 8.20
N PRO A 77 -0.84 6.21 8.93
CA PRO A 77 0.31 5.32 8.91
C PRO A 77 0.64 4.82 7.50
N ILE A 78 1.93 4.74 7.18
CA ILE A 78 2.41 4.28 5.86
C ILE A 78 3.22 3.01 6.05
N VAL A 79 2.89 1.98 5.26
CA VAL A 79 3.66 0.74 5.19
C VAL A 79 4.27 0.64 3.80
N PHE A 80 5.59 0.60 3.72
CA PHE A 80 6.32 0.48 2.46
C PHE A 80 6.30 -0.96 1.94
N ALA A 81 5.97 -1.10 0.67
CA ALA A 81 6.06 -2.34 -0.10
C ALA A 81 7.11 -2.18 -1.21
N PRO A 82 8.41 -2.39 -0.93
CA PRO A 82 9.46 -2.29 -1.93
C PRO A 82 9.28 -3.33 -3.04
N THR A 83 9.52 -2.96 -4.30
CA THR A 83 9.33 -3.90 -5.43
C THR A 83 10.55 -4.74 -5.77
N ASN A 84 11.69 -4.48 -5.14
CA ASN A 84 12.94 -5.22 -5.32
C ASN A 84 13.90 -5.05 -4.12
N LYS A 85 14.92 -5.92 -4.07
CA LYS A 85 15.92 -5.96 -2.98
C LYS A 85 16.66 -4.65 -2.77
N ARG A 86 17.06 -3.98 -3.85
CA ARG A 86 17.77 -2.69 -3.78
C ARG A 86 16.91 -1.60 -3.12
N CYS A 87 15.62 -1.59 -3.42
CA CYS A 87 14.67 -0.65 -2.81
C CYS A 87 14.43 -0.96 -1.34
N HIS A 88 14.32 -2.24 -1.00
CA HIS A 88 14.22 -2.69 0.39
C HIS A 88 15.44 -2.28 1.21
N GLU A 89 16.66 -2.58 0.74
CA GLU A 89 17.91 -2.21 1.43
C GLU A 89 18.00 -0.71 1.70
N ARG A 90 17.65 0.13 0.72
CA ARG A 90 17.59 1.59 0.88
C ARG A 90 16.57 2.05 1.92
N LEU A 91 15.41 1.39 1.99
CA LEU A 91 14.41 1.71 3.02
C LEU A 91 14.91 1.30 4.40
N CYS A 92 15.63 0.19 4.53
CA CYS A 92 16.19 -0.26 5.82
C CYS A 92 17.22 0.70 6.42
N GLU A 93 17.81 1.59 5.62
CA GLU A 93 18.71 2.65 6.10
C GLU A 93 17.96 3.82 6.77
N ILE A 94 16.63 3.84 6.69
CA ILE A 94 15.79 4.91 7.21
C ILE A 94 15.13 4.44 8.50
N GLU A 95 15.38 5.16 9.60
CA GLU A 95 14.74 4.89 10.88
C GLU A 95 13.28 5.36 10.90
N GLY A 96 12.44 4.65 11.65
CA GLY A 96 11.06 5.06 11.92
C GLY A 96 10.02 4.73 10.83
N ILE A 97 10.42 4.06 9.74
CA ILE A 97 9.48 3.61 8.71
C ILE A 97 9.14 2.12 8.84
N TRP A 98 7.92 1.75 8.46
CA TRP A 98 7.48 0.36 8.41
C TRP A 98 7.60 -0.19 7.01
N ILE A 99 8.31 -1.31 6.86
CA ILE A 99 8.66 -1.88 5.55
C ILE A 99 8.23 -3.35 5.55
N MET A 100 7.61 -3.79 4.45
CA MET A 100 7.36 -5.21 4.20
C MET A 100 8.63 -5.89 3.67
N ASP A 101 8.89 -7.10 4.16
CA ASP A 101 9.92 -7.96 3.59
C ASP A 101 9.67 -8.17 2.08
N VAL A 102 10.74 -8.18 1.29
CA VAL A 102 10.65 -8.42 -0.16
C VAL A 102 10.99 -9.88 -0.49
N SER A 103 10.07 -10.60 -1.14
CA SER A 103 10.40 -11.91 -1.71
C SER A 103 11.17 -11.78 -3.03
N ARG A 104 12.07 -12.73 -3.28
CA ARG A 104 12.73 -12.90 -4.59
C ARG A 104 11.74 -13.26 -5.70
N ASN A 105 10.61 -13.88 -5.35
CA ASN A 105 9.55 -14.24 -6.28
C ASN A 105 8.39 -13.24 -6.17
N LYS A 106 8.09 -12.56 -7.28
CA LYS A 106 7.03 -11.55 -7.34
C LYS A 106 5.64 -12.11 -6.99
N GLN A 107 5.31 -13.34 -7.39
CA GLN A 107 4.02 -13.95 -7.10
C GLN A 107 3.89 -14.26 -5.61
N GLU A 108 4.93 -14.81 -5.00
CA GLU A 108 4.98 -15.07 -3.56
C GLU A 108 4.83 -13.77 -2.77
N TYR A 109 5.50 -12.70 -3.20
CA TYR A 109 5.36 -11.39 -2.54
C TYR A 109 3.93 -10.85 -2.62
N ILE A 110 3.28 -10.93 -3.79
CA ILE A 110 1.87 -10.56 -3.95
C ILE A 110 0.98 -11.44 -3.05
N GLN A 111 1.28 -12.72 -2.90
CA GLN A 111 0.55 -13.62 -2.01
C GLN A 111 0.72 -13.21 -0.53
N GLN A 112 1.93 -12.86 -0.09
CA GLN A 112 2.19 -12.36 1.27
C GLN A 112 1.41 -11.08 1.54
N ILE A 113 1.45 -10.11 0.62
CA ILE A 113 0.66 -8.87 0.73
C ILE A 113 -0.83 -9.19 0.82
N THR A 114 -1.36 -10.00 -0.08
CA THR A 114 -2.80 -10.31 -0.09
C THR A 114 -3.24 -11.14 1.12
N TYR A 115 -2.38 -11.99 1.67
CA TYR A 115 -2.63 -12.72 2.91
C TYR A 115 -2.68 -11.78 4.11
N PHE A 116 -1.72 -10.85 4.22
CA PHE A 116 -1.72 -9.81 5.24
C PHE A 116 -3.02 -8.97 5.20
N LEU A 117 -3.43 -8.51 4.02
CA LEU A 117 -4.68 -7.75 3.85
C LEU A 117 -5.93 -8.57 4.25
N LYS A 118 -5.93 -9.88 3.99
CA LYS A 118 -7.03 -10.78 4.41
C LYS A 118 -7.06 -11.01 5.93
N ILE A 119 -5.91 -11.07 6.59
CA ILE A 119 -5.85 -11.19 8.06
C ILE A 119 -6.46 -9.94 8.69
N LEU A 120 -6.11 -8.75 8.19
CA LEU A 120 -6.69 -7.49 8.66
C LEU A 120 -8.20 -7.38 8.43
N GLN A 121 -8.78 -8.18 7.53
CA GLN A 121 -10.23 -8.27 7.36
C GLN A 121 -10.95 -9.05 8.47
N ARG A 122 -10.23 -9.94 9.16
CA ARG A 122 -10.82 -10.85 10.14
C ARG A 122 -10.72 -10.35 11.58
N ASN A 123 -9.91 -9.32 11.82
CA ASN A 123 -9.74 -8.65 13.11
C ASN A 123 -10.45 -7.32 13.08
#